data_AF-A0A1U7DVV6-F1
#
_entry.id   AF-A0A1U7DVV6-F1
#
_cell.length_a   1.000
_cell.length_b   1.000
_cell.length_c   1.000
_cell.angle_alpha   90.00
_cell.angle_beta   90.00
_cell.angle_gamma   90.00
#
_symmetry.space_group_name_H-M   'P 1'
#
loop_
_entity.id
_entity.type
_entity.pdbx_description
1 polymer ?
#
loop_
_entity_poly.entity_id
_entity_poly.type
_entity_poly.pdbx_seq_one_letter_code
_entity_poly.pdbx_strand_id
1 'polypeptide(L)' 'MDNPFEYVNKPLKEVPQELKAKVMNDIAMAKLLMELAALFSYNIGDIIESVISRRENKPNNKK' A
#
# COMPACT_ATOMS: atom_id res chain seq x y z
N MET A 1 42.29 -0.52 -7.39
CA MET A 1 41.00 -1.15 -7.09
C MET A 1 40.74 -0.91 -5.62
N ASP A 2 39.62 -0.27 -5.30
CA ASP A 2 39.26 -0.03 -3.90
C ASP A 2 38.79 -1.34 -3.25
N ASN A 3 39.20 -1.57 -2.00
CA ASN A 3 38.91 -2.79 -1.28
C ASN A 3 37.41 -2.85 -0.89
N PRO A 4 36.64 -3.82 -1.41
CA PRO A 4 35.20 -3.91 -1.16
C PRO A 4 34.85 -4.29 0.29
N PHE A 5 35.80 -4.82 1.05
CA PHE A 5 35.58 -5.24 2.44
C PHE A 5 35.69 -4.10 3.45
N GLU A 6 36.16 -2.92 3.05
CA GLU A 6 36.30 -1.77 3.95
C GLU A 6 34.98 -1.26 4.55
N TYR A 7 33.84 -1.68 3.99
CA TYR A 7 32.52 -1.21 4.39
C TYR A 7 31.74 -2.21 5.24
N VAL A 8 32.25 -3.44 5.42
CA VAL A 8 31.52 -4.55 6.04
C VAL A 8 31.26 -4.32 7.54
N ASN A 9 32.18 -3.64 8.23
CA ASN A 9 32.08 -3.35 9.68
C ASN A 9 31.81 -1.87 9.98
N LYS A 10 31.51 -1.06 8.96
CA LYS A 10 31.17 0.35 9.16
C LYS A 10 29.68 0.44 9.51
N PRO A 11 29.27 1.33 10.44
CA PRO A 11 27.87 1.55 10.70
C PRO A 11 27.15 1.94 9.41
N LEU A 12 25.95 1.40 9.22
CA LEU A 12 25.11 1.72 8.07
C LEU A 12 24.93 3.24 8.01
N LYS A 13 25.14 3.82 6.83
CA LYS A 13 24.84 5.25 6.63
C LYS A 13 23.38 5.50 6.95
N GLU A 14 23.13 6.57 7.69
CA GLU A 14 21.77 7.02 7.93
C GLU A 14 21.10 7.35 6.59
N VAL A 15 19.88 6.83 6.44
CA VAL A 15 19.10 7.02 5.24
C VAL A 15 18.66 8.49 5.20
N PRO A 16 18.83 9.22 4.09
CA PRO A 16 18.29 10.55 3.96
C PRO A 16 16.81 10.57 4.32
N GLN A 17 16.40 11.52 5.17
CA GLN A 17 15.08 11.54 5.79
C GLN A 17 13.95 11.54 4.74
N GLU A 18 14.14 12.27 3.64
CA GLU A 18 13.23 12.32 2.51
C GLU A 18 13.03 10.94 1.85
N LEU A 19 14.13 10.22 1.59
CA LEU A 19 14.09 8.89 0.99
C LEU A 19 13.44 7.87 1.92
N LYS A 20 13.69 7.96 3.23
CA LYS A 20 13.05 7.08 4.21
C LYS A 20 11.53 7.24 4.17
N ALA A 21 11.04 8.48 4.19
CA ALA A 21 9.60 8.75 4.15
C ALA A 21 8.97 8.23 2.86
N LYS A 22 9.61 8.48 1.71
CA LYS A 22 9.14 7.99 0.41
C LYS A 22 9.06 6.46 0.35
N VAL A 23 10.13 5.77 0.74
CA VAL A 23 10.18 4.31 0.73
C VAL A 23 9.13 3.71 1.65
N MET A 24 8.95 4.26 2.85
CA MET A 24 7.91 3.77 3.77
C MET A 24 6.50 3.98 3.22
N ASN A 25 6.24 5.09 2.52
CA ASN A 25 4.97 5.32 1.84
C ASN A 25 4.73 4.31 0.70
N ASP A 26 5.74 4.06 -0.12
CA ASP A 26 5.67 3.08 -1.21
C ASP A 26 5.41 1.66 -0.66
N ILE A 27 6.05 1.29 0.45
CA ILE A 27 5.82 0.01 1.16
C ILE A 27 4.38 -0.07 1.70
N ALA A 28 3.89 1.00 2.33
CA ALA A 28 2.54 1.04 2.87
C ALA A 28 1.51 0.84 1.75
N MET A 29 1.73 1.44 0.58
CA MET A 29 0.83 1.27 -0.55
C MET A 29 0.85 -0.14 -1.13
N ALA A 30 2.02 -0.73 -1.30
CA ALA A 30 2.13 -2.10 -1.77
C ALA A 30 1.44 -3.10 -0.82
N LYS A 31 1.59 -2.92 0.51
CA LYS A 31 0.90 -3.72 1.52
C LYS A 31 -0.61 -3.58 1.44
N LEU A 32 -1.11 -2.35 1.34
CA LEU A 32 -2.55 -2.12 1.19
C LEU A 32 -3.09 -2.83 -0.05
N LEU A 33 -2.44 -2.70 -1.21
CA LEU A 33 -2.87 -3.36 -2.43
C LEU A 33 -2.82 -4.89 -2.31
N MET A 34 -1.80 -5.43 -1.65
CA MET A 34 -1.67 -6.86 -1.38
C MET A 34 -2.79 -7.36 -0.46
N GLU A 35 -3.09 -6.64 0.61
CA GLU A 35 -4.19 -6.96 1.54
C GLU A 35 -5.56 -6.88 0.85
N LEU A 36 -5.78 -5.86 0.00
CA LEU A 36 -6.99 -5.74 -0.81
C LEU A 36 -7.12 -6.90 -1.80
N ALA A 37 -6.05 -7.28 -2.50
CA ALA A 37 -6.03 -8.41 -3.42
C ALA A 37 -6.28 -9.74 -2.71
N ALA A 38 -5.75 -9.92 -1.50
CA ALA A 38 -6.00 -11.09 -0.67
C ALA A 38 -7.44 -11.13 -0.13
N LEU A 39 -7.96 -9.99 0.32
CA LEU A 39 -9.29 -9.87 0.93
C LEU A 39 -10.42 -10.06 -0.08
N PHE A 40 -10.30 -9.43 -1.25
CA PHE A 40 -11.38 -9.40 -2.24
C PHE A 40 -11.19 -10.40 -3.38
N SER A 41 -10.11 -11.20 -3.37
CA SER A 41 -9.68 -12.02 -4.50
C SER A 41 -9.62 -11.18 -5.79
N TYR A 42 -9.45 -11.78 -6.98
CA TYR A 42 -9.28 -11.02 -8.24
C TYR A 42 -10.50 -10.15 -8.65
N ASN A 43 -11.53 -10.07 -7.80
CA ASN A 43 -12.85 -9.54 -8.17
C ASN A 43 -13.28 -8.30 -7.37
N ILE A 44 -12.33 -7.38 -7.16
CA ILE A 44 -12.57 -6.15 -6.42
C ILE A 44 -13.55 -5.20 -7.12
N GLY A 45 -13.63 -5.28 -8.46
CA GLY A 45 -14.55 -4.49 -9.29
C GLY A 45 -16.02 -4.76 -8.96
N ASP A 46 -16.40 -6.04 -8.96
CA ASP A 46 -17.77 -6.49 -8.66
C ASP A 46 -18.22 -6.06 -7.26
N ILE A 47 -17.31 -6.06 -6.28
CA ILE A 47 -17.61 -5.67 -4.90
C ILE A 47 -17.80 -4.15 -4.80
N ILE A 48 -16.92 -3.37 -5.42
CA ILE A 48 -17.06 -1.91 -5.46
C ILE A 48 -18.38 -1.52 -6.14
N GLU A 49 -18.71 -2.14 -7.27
CA GLU A 49 -19.95 -1.91 -8.00
C GLU A 49 -21.19 -2.31 -7.17
N SER A 50 -21.14 -3.45 -6.48
CA SER A 50 -22.22 -3.89 -5.58
C SER A 50 -22.44 -2.92 -4.42
N VAL A 51 -21.37 -2.42 -3.80
CA VAL A 51 -21.46 -1.49 -2.67
C VAL A 51 -22.01 -0.13 -3.13
N ILE A 52 -21.53 0.39 -4.27
CA ILE A 52 -22.01 1.65 -4.84
C ILE A 52 -23.49 1.54 -5.22
N SER A 53 -23.86 0.49 -5.97
CA SER A 53 -25.24 0.27 -6.42
C SER A 53 -26.22 0.07 -5.27
N ARG A 54 -25.80 -0.59 -4.17
CA ARG A 54 -26.61 -0.71 -2.94
C ARG A 54 -26.82 0.63 -2.23
N ARG A 55 -25.87 1.55 -2.36
CA ARG A 55 -25.96 2.88 -1.75
C ARG A 55 -26.91 3.79 -2.52
N GLU A 56 -26.93 3.69 -3.84
CA GLU A 56 -27.85 4.43 -4.73
C GLU A 56 -29.30 3.91 -4.65
N ASN A 57 -29.47 2.59 -4.54
CA ASN A 57 -30.80 1.96 -4.46
C ASN A 57 -31.43 1.98 -3.06
N LYS A 58 -30.93 2.80 -2.12
CA LYS A 58 -31.57 2.94 -0.81
C LYS A 58 -32.94 3.60 -1.01
N PRO A 59 -34.08 2.91 -0.72
CA PRO A 59 -35.38 3.55 -0.82
C PRO A 59 -35.40 4.71 0.15
N ASN A 60 -35.70 5.90 -0.38
CA ASN A 60 -35.80 7.13 0.37
C ASN A 60 -37.08 7.05 1.22
N ASN A 61 -37.04 6.28 2.31
CA ASN A 61 -38.10 6.22 3.31
C ASN A 61 -38.08 7.53 4.10
N LYS A 62 -38.53 8.60 3.45
CA LYS A 62 -39.00 9.81 4.12
C LYS A 62 -40.32 9.44 4.79
N LYS A 63 -40.25 9.11 6.08
CA LYS A 63 -41.37 9.25 7.00
C LYS A 63 -41.30 10.63 7.62
#